data_AF-A0A329KYZ9-F1
#
_entry.id   AF-A0A329KYZ9-F1
#
_cell.length_a   1.000
_cell.length_b   1.000
_cell.length_c   1.000
_cell.angle_alpha   90.00
_cell.angle_beta   90.00
_cell.angle_gamma   90.00
#
_symmetry.space_group_name_H-M   'P 1'
#
loop_
_entity.id
_entity.type
_entity.pdbx_description
1 polymer ?
#
loop_
_entity_poly.entity_id
_entity_poly.type
_entity_poly.pdbx_seq_one_letter_code
_entity_poly.pdbx_strand_id
1 'polypeptide(L)'
;MRYFERTNRMAHILFAAAGLCFIISLGIFFKGAVSDQIFEFSNGNFVKNGILFAMFFLSAVFSLVLGIVLKCIVRDAKEELDNIGHAAQSGSNKLQG
;
A
#
# COMPACT_ATOMS: atom_id res chain seq x y z
N MET A 1 -1.90 -12.53 18.49
CA MET A 1 -1.08 -13.36 17.57
C MET A 1 -0.01 -12.51 16.90
N ARG A 2 1.27 -12.85 17.08
CA ARG A 2 2.44 -12.04 16.63
C ARG A 2 2.54 -11.82 15.11
N TYR A 3 1.92 -12.68 14.29
CA TYR A 3 2.00 -12.57 12.82
C TYR A 3 1.14 -11.42 12.27
N PHE A 4 -0.09 -11.23 12.78
CA PHE A 4 -0.98 -10.15 12.33
C PHE A 4 -0.46 -8.75 12.68
N GLU A 5 0.19 -8.59 13.84
CA GLU A 5 0.84 -7.33 14.20
C GLU A 5 1.97 -6.96 13.25
N ARG A 6 2.76 -7.96 12.81
CA ARG A 6 3.83 -7.74 11.83
C ARG A 6 3.27 -7.33 10.47
N THR A 7 2.23 -8.00 9.99
CA THR A 7 1.59 -7.66 8.70
C THR A 7 0.92 -6.29 8.74
N ASN A 8 0.27 -5.94 9.85
CA ASN A 8 -0.32 -4.60 10.03
C ASN A 8 0.76 -3.50 10.08
N ARG A 9 1.89 -3.75 10.76
CA ARG A 9 3.03 -2.82 10.75
C ARG A 9 3.63 -2.68 9.35
N MET A 10 3.71 -3.76 8.57
CA MET A 10 4.12 -3.69 7.16
C MET A 10 3.16 -2.88 6.29
N ALA A 11 1.85 -3.03 6.47
CA ALA A 11 0.87 -2.22 5.76
C ALA A 11 1.07 -0.71 6.04
N HIS A 12 1.31 -0.35 7.30
CA HIS A 12 1.63 1.04 7.67
C HIS A 12 2.94 1.56 7.05
N ILE A 13 3.98 0.73 6.99
CA ILE A 13 5.24 1.08 6.32
C ILE A 13 5.02 1.29 4.81
N LEU A 14 4.22 0.43 4.18
CA LEU A 14 3.84 0.56 2.76
C LEU A 14 3.05 1.84 2.49
N PHE A 15 2.12 2.22 3.37
CA PHE A 15 1.41 3.49 3.26
C PHE A 15 2.34 4.70 3.44
N ALA A 16 3.28 4.64 4.39
CA ALA A 16 4.27 5.70 4.57
C ALA A 16 5.20 5.84 3.35
N ALA A 17 5.66 4.72 2.80
CA ALA A 17 6.47 4.68 1.58
C ALA A 17 5.69 5.20 0.37
N ALA A 18 4.41 4.82 0.22
CA ALA A 18 3.54 5.33 -0.83
C ALA A 18 3.37 6.85 -0.73
N GLY A 19 3.13 7.37 0.47
CA GLY A 19 3.05 8.82 0.73
C GLY A 19 4.33 9.56 0.37
N LEU A 20 5.50 9.02 0.76
CA LEU A 20 6.81 9.58 0.40
C LEU A 20 7.02 9.62 -1.12
N CYS A 21 6.77 8.52 -1.82
CA CYS A 21 6.87 8.47 -3.28
C CYS A 21 5.92 9.45 -3.96
N PHE A 22 4.71 9.63 -3.41
CA PHE A 22 3.72 10.57 -3.92
C PHE A 22 4.16 12.03 -3.75
N ILE A 23 4.73 12.39 -2.60
CA ILE A 23 5.28 13.73 -2.34
C ILE A 23 6.44 14.03 -3.30
N ILE A 24 7.34 13.06 -3.51
CA ILE A 24 8.45 13.20 -4.47
C ILE A 24 7.90 13.39 -5.90
N SER A 25 6.90 12.60 -6.29
CA SER A 25 6.23 12.71 -7.59
C SER A 25 5.59 14.09 -7.80
N LEU A 26 4.88 14.63 -6.79
CA LEU A 26 4.33 15.98 -6.83
C LEU A 26 5.42 17.05 -6.95
N GLY A 27 6.53 16.91 -6.21
CA GLY A 27 7.66 17.84 -6.29
C GLY A 27 8.28 17.88 -7.69
N ILE A 28 8.35 16.74 -8.39
CA ILE A 28 8.83 16.66 -9.77
C ILE A 28 7.81 17.29 -10.74
N PHE A 29 6.52 17.05 -10.51
CA PHE A 29 5.44 17.60 -11.33
C PHE A 29 5.37 19.13 -11.27
N PHE A 30 5.37 19.71 -10.07
CA PHE A 30 5.27 21.16 -9.88
C PHE A 30 6.52 21.95 -10.26
N LYS A 31 7.66 21.27 -10.48
CA LYS A 31 8.90 21.94 -10.88
C LYS A 31 8.88 22.50 -12.31
N GLY A 32 7.72 22.53 -12.98
CA GLY A 32 7.52 23.01 -14.36
C GLY A 32 8.13 22.10 -15.42
N ALA A 33 8.97 21.15 -15.02
CA ALA A 33 9.61 20.22 -15.92
C ALA A 33 8.58 19.33 -16.62
N VAL A 34 7.74 18.58 -15.92
CA VAL A 34 7.01 17.47 -16.58
C VAL A 34 5.94 17.94 -17.58
N SER A 35 5.20 19.02 -17.30
CA SER A 35 4.15 19.53 -18.21
C SER A 35 4.75 20.05 -19.51
N ASP A 36 5.77 20.91 -19.43
CA ASP A 36 6.38 21.55 -20.59
C ASP A 36 7.18 20.52 -21.40
N GLN A 37 7.68 19.48 -20.73
CA GLN A 37 8.50 18.43 -21.35
C GLN A 37 7.70 17.40 -22.14
N ILE A 38 6.52 17.00 -21.66
CA ILE A 38 5.70 16.00 -22.34
C ILE A 38 4.96 16.62 -23.52
N PHE A 39 4.57 17.90 -23.42
CA PHE A 39 3.73 18.56 -24.42
C PHE A 39 4.47 19.47 -25.40
N GLU A 40 5.64 20.03 -25.06
CA GLU A 40 6.23 21.12 -25.85
C GLU A 40 7.61 20.79 -26.46
N PHE A 41 8.50 20.06 -25.76
CA PHE A 41 9.86 19.78 -26.25
C PHE A 41 10.30 18.31 -26.08
N SER A 42 10.20 17.53 -27.16
CA SER A 42 10.73 16.16 -27.26
C SER A 42 12.27 16.15 -27.39
N ASN A 43 12.97 16.55 -26.33
CA ASN A 43 14.44 16.53 -26.28
C ASN A 43 14.91 15.55 -25.18
N GLY A 44 15.93 14.74 -25.45
CA GLY A 44 16.22 13.50 -24.67
C GLY A 44 16.51 13.70 -23.17
N ASN A 45 17.01 14.87 -22.77
CA ASN A 45 17.27 15.18 -21.35
C ASN A 45 15.98 15.49 -20.57
N PHE A 46 14.93 15.91 -21.29
CA PHE A 46 13.64 16.30 -20.75
C PHE A 46 12.73 15.08 -20.55
N VAL A 47 12.85 14.06 -21.40
CA VAL A 47 12.19 12.74 -21.22
C VAL A 47 12.58 12.07 -19.89
N LYS A 48 13.81 12.29 -19.40
CA LYS A 48 14.31 11.71 -18.14
C LYS A 48 13.45 12.07 -16.92
N ASN A 49 13.00 13.32 -16.82
CA ASN A 49 12.19 13.77 -15.68
C ASN A 49 10.76 13.21 -15.76
N GLY A 50 10.18 13.11 -16.95
CA GLY A 50 8.90 12.45 -17.17
C GLY A 50 8.93 10.96 -16.80
N ILE A 51 10.00 10.25 -17.18
CA ILE A 51 10.23 8.84 -16.78
C ILE A 51 10.38 8.73 -15.26
N LEU A 52 11.14 9.64 -14.63
CA LEU A 52 11.32 9.65 -13.17
C LEU A 52 9.98 9.86 -12.45
N PHE A 53 9.20 10.85 -12.90
CA PHE A 53 7.85 11.11 -12.39
C PHE A 53 6.97 9.86 -12.50
N ALA A 54 6.92 9.23 -13.68
CA ALA A 54 6.11 8.05 -13.92
C ALA A 54 6.52 6.90 -13.00
N MET A 55 7.82 6.63 -12.85
CA MET A 55 8.32 5.59 -11.94
C MET A 55 7.90 5.82 -10.48
N PHE A 56 8.11 7.03 -9.95
CA PHE A 56 7.70 7.33 -8.57
C PHE A 56 6.19 7.32 -8.38
N PHE A 57 5.43 7.81 -9.36
CA PHE A 57 3.98 7.81 -9.32
C PHE A 57 3.41 6.38 -9.35
N LEU A 58 3.87 5.53 -10.28
CA LEU A 58 3.47 4.12 -10.35
C LEU A 58 3.87 3.35 -9.09
N SER A 59 5.08 3.59 -8.56
CA SER A 59 5.53 2.98 -7.31
C SER A 59 4.64 3.39 -6.13
N ALA A 60 4.22 4.67 -6.06
CA ALA A 60 3.30 5.16 -5.04
C ALA A 60 1.94 4.46 -5.12
N VAL A 61 1.34 4.42 -6.32
CA VAL A 61 0.04 3.77 -6.54
C VAL A 61 0.11 2.28 -6.22
N PHE A 62 1.13 1.59 -6.71
CA PHE A 62 1.31 0.16 -6.47
C PHE A 62 1.48 -0.16 -4.97
N SER A 63 2.31 0.62 -4.27
CA SER A 63 2.52 0.46 -2.82
C SER A 63 1.24 0.74 -2.02
N LEU A 64 0.43 1.70 -2.47
CA LEU A 64 -0.86 2.02 -1.84
C LEU A 64 -1.87 0.88 -2.03
N VAL A 65 -1.98 0.33 -3.25
CA VAL A 65 -2.84 -0.83 -3.53
C VAL A 65 -2.40 -2.03 -2.69
N LEU A 66 -1.10 -2.33 -2.65
CA LEU A 66 -0.56 -3.41 -1.80
C LEU A 66 -0.87 -3.19 -0.32
N GLY A 67 -0.72 -1.96 0.19
CA GLY A 67 -1.05 -1.62 1.57
C GLY A 67 -2.52 -1.86 1.90
N ILE A 68 -3.45 -1.50 1.00
CA ILE A 68 -4.89 -1.75 1.15
C ILE A 68 -5.17 -3.26 1.15
N VAL A 69 -4.64 -4.00 0.17
CA VAL A 69 -4.83 -5.45 0.06
C VAL A 69 -4.35 -6.17 1.31
N LEU A 70 -3.16 -5.82 1.81
CA LEU A 70 -2.64 -6.38 3.07
C LEU A 70 -3.57 -6.12 4.25
N LYS A 71 -4.15 -4.92 4.33
CA LYS A 71 -5.09 -4.56 5.40
C LYS A 71 -6.38 -5.37 5.32
N CYS A 72 -6.92 -5.59 4.11
CA CYS A 72 -8.08 -6.43 3.89
C CYS A 72 -7.80 -7.87 4.32
N ILE A 73 -6.69 -8.46 3.86
CA ILE A 73 -6.29 -9.84 4.21
C ILE A 73 -6.13 -10.00 5.73
N VAL A 74 -5.50 -9.02 6.41
CA VAL A 74 -5.32 -9.04 7.87
C VAL A 74 -6.67 -8.98 8.59
N ARG A 75 -7.64 -8.22 8.08
CA ARG A 75 -8.98 -8.13 8.66
C ARG A 75 -9.74 -9.43 8.48
N ASP A 76 -9.79 -9.95 7.25
CA ASP A 76 -10.55 -11.15 6.92
C ASP A 76 -10.03 -12.37 7.70
N ALA A 77 -8.71 -12.52 7.78
CA ALA A 77 -8.11 -13.60 8.55
C ALA A 77 -8.28 -13.44 10.08
N LYS A 78 -8.44 -12.20 10.58
CA LYS A 78 -8.79 -11.97 12.00
C LYS A 78 -10.24 -12.39 12.28
N GLU A 79 -11.16 -12.09 11.37
CA GLU A 79 -12.58 -12.49 11.48
C GLU A 79 -12.73 -14.02 11.43
N GLU A 80 -12.04 -14.71 10.52
CA GLU A 80 -12.05 -16.17 10.47
C GLU A 80 -11.53 -16.82 11.76
N LEU A 81 -10.44 -16.29 12.32
CA LEU A 81 -9.86 -16.79 13.56
C LEU A 81 -10.78 -16.60 14.77
N ASP A 82 -11.48 -15.47 14.84
CA ASP A 82 -12.43 -15.19 15.92
C ASP A 82 -13.63 -16.15 15.85
N ASN A 83 -14.14 -16.40 14.64
CA ASN A 83 -15.21 -17.37 14.40
C ASN A 83 -14.82 -18.80 14.83
N ILE A 84 -13.58 -19.22 14.54
CA ILE A 84 -13.06 -20.53 14.97
C ILE A 84 -12.92 -20.59 16.50
N GLY A 85 -12.41 -19.53 17.14
CA GLY A 85 -12.28 -19.46 18.59
C GLY A 85 -13.62 -19.60 19.32
N HIS A 86 -14.65 -18.89 18.85
CA HIS A 86 -16.01 -18.98 19.39
C HIS A 86 -16.63 -20.37 19.18
N ALA A 87 -16.43 -20.99 18.01
CA ALA A 87 -16.90 -22.35 17.75
C ALA A 87 -16.23 -23.39 18.68
N ALA A 88 -14.93 -23.26 18.93
CA ALA A 88 -14.18 -24.14 19.81
C ALA A 88 -14.64 -24.05 21.28
N GLN A 89 -14.94 -22.84 21.78
CA GLN A 89 -15.47 -22.66 23.14
C GLN A 89 -16.89 -23.22 23.31
N SER A 90 -17.75 -23.09 22.29
CA SER A 90 -19.11 -23.62 22.32
C SER A 90 -19.15 -25.16 22.35
N GLY A 91 -18.23 -25.82 21.64
CA GLY A 91 -18.08 -27.28 21.69
C GLY A 91 -17.59 -27.79 23.05
N SER A 92 -16.70 -27.06 23.73
CA SER A 92 -16.17 -27.46 25.04
C SER A 92 -17.22 -27.40 26.15
N ASN A 93 -18.11 -26.41 26.12
CA ASN A 93 -19.22 -26.31 27.09
C ASN A 93 -20.28 -27.42 26.93
N LYS A 94 -20.45 -27.98 25.71
CA LYS A 94 -21.38 -29.10 25.48
C LYS A 94 -20.84 -30.45 25.97
N LEU A 95 -19.55 -30.56 26.28
CA LEU A 95 -18.94 -31.80 26.78
C LEU A 95 -18.83 -31.83 28.31
N GLN A 96 -19.13 -30.72 28.99
CA GLN A 96 -19.09 -30.61 30.46
C GLN A 96 -20.47 -30.53 31.13
N GLY A 97 -21.56 -30.52 30.36
CA GLY A 97 -22.94 -30.56 30.86
C GLY A 97 -23.64 -31.83 30.41
#